data_AF-A0A2D5P405-F1
#
_entry.id   AF-A0A2D5P405-F1
#
_cell.length_a   1.000
_cell.length_b   1.000
_cell.length_c   1.000
_cell.angle_alpha   90.00
_cell.angle_beta   90.00
_cell.angle_gamma   90.00
#
_symmetry.space_group_name_H-M   'P 1'
#
loop_
_entity.id
_entity.type
_entity.pdbx_description
1 polymer ?
#
loop_
_entity_poly.entity_id
_entity_poly.type
_entity_poly.pdbx_seq_one_letter_code
_entity_poly.pdbx_strand_id
1 'polypeptide(L)'
;MNKLQLIISIASTKTLLLKAIKIALIVGIILNLINQGEKIFILAFEDINYYKFFLTFIVPFSVSMYTAITMKLSFHVGEKVIEDTILKCKNCNNKLEIKKEQTIPFCKNCNEKTQWKIS
;
A
#
# COMPACT_ATOMS: atom_id res chain seq x y z
N MET A 1 8.15 17.74 4.27
CA MET A 1 8.51 16.53 3.51
C MET A 1 7.67 16.49 2.23
N ASN A 2 8.26 16.22 1.07
CA ASN A 2 7.48 16.18 -0.18
C ASN A 2 6.61 14.92 -0.19
N LYS A 3 5.40 15.00 -0.77
CA LYS A 3 4.45 13.86 -0.86
C LYS A 3 5.10 12.57 -1.39
N LEU A 4 6.04 12.72 -2.33
CA LEU A 4 6.76 11.61 -2.94
C LEU A 4 7.74 10.92 -1.98
N GLN A 5 8.42 11.68 -1.11
CA GLN A 5 9.30 11.11 -0.07
C GLN A 5 8.50 10.31 0.96
N LEU A 6 7.30 10.77 1.32
CA LEU A 6 6.40 10.04 2.19
C LEU A 6 5.94 8.71 1.55
N ILE A 7 5.56 8.74 0.27
CA ILE A 7 5.19 7.53 -0.47
C ILE A 7 6.34 6.53 -0.46
N ILE A 8 7.57 6.97 -0.74
CA ILE A 8 8.75 6.08 -0.76
C ILE A 8 9.05 5.52 0.63
N SER A 9 8.95 6.33 1.69
CA SER A 9 9.15 5.86 3.06
C SER A 9 8.11 4.80 3.47
N ILE A 10 6.83 5.07 3.18
CA ILE A 10 5.75 4.10 3.39
C ILE A 10 6.01 2.84 2.57
N ALA A 11 6.39 3.00 1.29
CA ALA A 11 6.60 1.89 0.38
C ALA A 11 7.78 1.00 0.81
N SER A 12 8.81 1.61 1.39
CA SER A 12 10.03 0.92 1.85
C SER A 12 9.88 0.29 3.24
N THR A 13 8.69 0.36 3.84
CA THR A 13 8.44 -0.26 5.13
C THR A 13 8.49 -1.79 4.99
N LYS A 14 9.42 -2.44 5.70
CA LYS A 14 9.63 -3.90 5.66
C LYS A 14 8.35 -4.71 5.84
N THR A 15 7.47 -4.29 6.76
CA THR A 15 6.20 -4.97 7.01
C THR A 15 5.24 -4.91 5.82
N LEU A 16 5.25 -3.82 5.06
CA LEU A 16 4.42 -3.64 3.87
C LEU A 16 4.96 -4.47 2.70
N LEU A 17 6.28 -4.41 2.48
CA LEU A 17 6.97 -5.18 1.46
C LEU A 17 6.79 -6.70 1.65
N LEU A 18 7.02 -7.21 2.87
CA LEU A 18 6.86 -8.64 3.16
C LEU A 18 5.42 -9.12 2.95
N LYS A 19 4.42 -8.31 3.33
CA LYS A 19 3.01 -8.62 3.08
C LYS A 19 2.69 -8.65 1.58
N ALA A 20 3.13 -7.63 0.83
CA ALA A 20 2.91 -7.55 -0.61
C ALA A 20 3.58 -8.70 -1.36
N ILE A 21 4.81 -9.08 -0.99
CA ILE A 21 5.52 -10.23 -1.56
C ILE A 21 4.79 -11.53 -1.25
N LYS A 22 4.33 -11.73 0.00
CA LYS A 22 3.58 -12.95 0.37
C LYS A 22 2.29 -13.08 -0.44
N ILE A 23 1.54 -11.98 -0.61
CA ILE A 23 0.34 -11.94 -1.44
C ILE A 23 0.69 -12.28 -2.89
N ALA A 24 1.74 -11.66 -3.42
CA ALA A 24 2.19 -11.86 -4.79
C ALA A 24 2.59 -13.30 -5.09
N LEU A 25 3.28 -13.96 -4.15
CA LEU A 25 3.64 -15.37 -4.31
C LEU A 25 2.41 -16.28 -4.31
N ILE A 26 1.52 -16.14 -3.32
CA ILE A 26 0.34 -17.01 -3.20
C ILE A 26 -0.60 -16.82 -4.41
N VAL A 27 -0.97 -15.58 -4.69
CA VAL A 27 -1.89 -15.26 -5.79
C VAL A 27 -1.23 -15.53 -7.13
N GLY A 28 0.06 -15.22 -7.28
CA GLY A 28 0.80 -15.44 -8.52
C GLY A 28 0.96 -16.92 -8.86
N ILE A 29 1.19 -17.80 -7.89
CA ILE A 29 1.21 -19.25 -8.11
C ILE A 29 -0.15 -19.72 -8.64
N ILE A 30 -1.25 -19.31 -7.99
CA ILE A 30 -2.61 -19.68 -8.40
C ILE A 30 -2.90 -19.18 -9.82
N LEU A 31 -2.59 -17.92 -10.12
CA LEU A 31 -2.81 -17.33 -11.44
C LEU A 31 -1.96 -18.00 -12.53
N ASN A 32 -0.72 -18.35 -12.22
CA ASN A 32 0.16 -19.02 -13.16
C ASN A 32 -0.31 -20.45 -13.47
N LEU A 33 -0.83 -21.17 -12.47
CA LEU A 33 -1.46 -22.49 -12.66
C LEU A 33 -2.73 -22.41 -13.52
N ILE A 34 -3.57 -21.39 -13.32
CA ILE A 34 -4.79 -21.21 -14.13
C ILE A 34 -4.44 -20.81 -15.56
N ASN A 35 -3.42 -19.96 -15.76
CA ASN A 35 -3.11 -19.37 -17.06
C ASN A 35 -2.23 -20.26 -17.96
N GLN A 36 -1.31 -21.04 -17.38
CA GLN A 36 -0.41 -21.91 -18.15
C GLN A 36 0.03 -23.17 -17.37
N GLY A 37 -0.80 -23.63 -16.42
CA GLY A 37 -0.51 -24.81 -15.61
C GLY A 37 -0.39 -26.11 -16.41
N GLU A 38 -1.14 -26.25 -17.50
CA GLU A 38 -1.05 -27.41 -18.41
C GLU A 38 0.37 -27.60 -18.94
N LYS A 39 1.00 -26.51 -19.39
CA LYS A 39 2.37 -26.51 -19.92
C LYS A 39 3.41 -26.87 -18.85
N ILE A 40 3.17 -26.41 -17.62
CA ILE A 40 4.01 -26.72 -16.46
C ILE A 40 3.87 -28.20 -16.08
N PHE A 41 2.66 -28.75 -16.13
CA PHE A 41 2.38 -30.14 -15.75
C PHE A 41 2.94 -31.15 -16.76
N ILE A 42 2.94 -30.81 -18.05
CA ILE A 42 3.52 -31.62 -19.12
C ILE A 42 5.05 -31.41 -19.24
N LEU A 43 5.66 -30.56 -18.39
CA LEU A 43 7.08 -30.18 -18.43
C LEU A 43 7.51 -29.53 -19.77
N ALA A 44 6.56 -28.92 -20.49
CA ALA A 44 6.80 -28.20 -21.74
C ALA A 44 7.27 -26.76 -21.45
N PHE A 45 8.46 -26.63 -20.86
CA PHE A 45 8.99 -25.32 -20.44
C PHE A 45 9.29 -24.37 -21.61
N GLU A 46 9.59 -24.90 -22.79
CA GLU A 46 9.83 -24.11 -24.02
C GLU A 46 8.57 -23.36 -24.47
N ASP A 47 7.39 -23.88 -24.17
CA ASP A 47 6.10 -23.27 -24.53
C ASP A 47 5.60 -22.25 -23.50
N ILE A 48 6.30 -22.07 -22.39
CA ILE A 48 5.90 -21.14 -21.33
C ILE A 48 6.07 -19.70 -21.83
N ASN A 49 5.01 -18.92 -21.69
CA ASN A 49 5.11 -17.50 -21.94
C ASN A 49 5.67 -16.81 -20.69
N TYR A 50 6.98 -16.56 -20.69
CA TYR A 50 7.69 -15.91 -19.57
C TYR A 50 7.16 -14.51 -19.25
N TYR A 51 6.71 -13.75 -20.25
CA TYR A 51 6.11 -12.45 -20.01
C TYR A 51 4.83 -12.58 -19.17
N LYS A 52 3.93 -13.51 -19.54
CA LYS A 52 2.73 -13.82 -18.74
C LYS A 52 3.11 -14.36 -17.36
N PHE A 53 4.12 -15.23 -17.28
CA PHE A 53 4.63 -15.76 -16.01
C PHE A 53 5.02 -14.65 -15.05
N PHE A 54 5.89 -13.73 -15.45
CA PHE A 54 6.32 -12.63 -14.57
C PHE A 54 5.16 -11.71 -14.18
N LEU A 55 4.27 -11.39 -15.13
CA LEU A 55 3.10 -10.55 -14.84
C LEU A 55 2.18 -11.16 -13.78
N THR A 56 2.04 -12.49 -13.71
CA THR A 56 1.20 -13.13 -12.68
C THR A 56 1.71 -12.88 -11.26
N PHE A 57 2.99 -12.52 -11.07
CA PHE A 57 3.54 -12.11 -9.78
C PHE A 57 3.60 -10.59 -9.62
N ILE A 58 3.97 -9.87 -10.68
CA ILE A 58 4.12 -8.42 -10.64
C ILE A 58 2.78 -7.74 -10.37
N VAL A 59 1.71 -8.18 -11.04
CA VAL A 59 0.40 -7.52 -10.92
C VAL A 59 -0.17 -7.61 -9.49
N PRO A 60 -0.25 -8.79 -8.85
CA PRO A 60 -0.70 -8.85 -7.46
C PRO A 60 0.19 -8.09 -6.47
N PHE A 61 1.51 -8.07 -6.69
CA PHE A 61 2.43 -7.25 -5.90
C PHE A 61 2.08 -5.75 -6.01
N SER A 62 1.97 -5.24 -7.23
CA SER A 62 1.69 -3.83 -7.50
C SER A 62 0.36 -3.37 -6.92
N VAL A 63 -0.71 -4.16 -7.11
CA VAL A 63 -2.05 -3.84 -6.58
C VAL A 63 -2.07 -3.87 -5.05
N SER A 64 -1.41 -4.87 -4.44
CA SER A 64 -1.25 -4.93 -2.98
C SER A 64 -0.52 -3.70 -2.45
N MET A 65 0.55 -3.28 -3.12
CA MET A 65 1.37 -2.15 -2.68
C MET A 65 0.63 -0.82 -2.84
N TYR A 66 -0.03 -0.62 -3.98
CA TYR A 66 -0.85 0.56 -4.26
C TYR A 66 -1.95 0.75 -3.21
N THR A 67 -2.69 -0.32 -2.91
CA THR A 67 -3.77 -0.29 -1.92
C THR A 67 -3.23 0.06 -0.54
N ALA A 68 -2.12 -0.56 -0.15
CA ALA A 68 -1.52 -0.35 1.16
C ALA A 68 -0.97 1.08 1.37
N ILE A 69 -0.36 1.66 0.33
CA ILE A 69 0.10 3.05 0.35
C ILE A 69 -1.09 4.01 0.43
N THR A 70 -2.12 3.79 -0.40
CA THR A 70 -3.32 4.65 -0.44
C THR A 70 -4.04 4.69 0.90
N MET A 71 -4.18 3.54 1.56
CA MET A 71 -4.76 3.46 2.90
C MET A 71 -3.95 4.26 3.93
N LYS A 72 -2.62 4.09 3.93
CA LYS A 72 -1.72 4.82 4.84
C LYS A 72 -1.66 6.33 4.59
N LEU A 73 -2.00 6.78 3.39
CA LEU A 73 -2.12 8.20 3.04
C LEU A 73 -3.50 8.81 3.33
N SER A 74 -4.46 8.01 3.77
CA SER A 74 -5.83 8.48 4.04
C SER A 74 -6.04 9.00 5.47
N PHE A 75 -5.01 8.92 6.33
CA PHE A 75 -4.92 9.54 7.67
C PHE A 75 -6.21 9.45 8.49
N HIS A 76 -6.68 8.22 8.75
CA HIS A 76 -7.89 8.02 9.55
C HIS A 76 -7.61 8.24 11.03
N VAL A 77 -8.63 8.72 11.74
CA VAL A 77 -8.54 8.90 13.20
C VAL A 77 -8.26 7.54 13.86
N GLY A 78 -7.33 7.52 14.80
CA GLY A 78 -6.89 6.31 15.49
C GLY A 78 -5.74 5.56 14.81
N GLU A 79 -5.37 5.89 13.57
CA GLU A 79 -4.18 5.30 12.93
C GLU A 79 -2.90 5.93 13.49
N LYS A 80 -1.83 5.13 13.57
CA LYS A 80 -0.49 5.63 13.93
C LYS A 80 0.18 6.23 12.71
N VAL A 81 0.77 7.41 12.89
CA VAL A 81 1.52 8.07 11.82
C VAL A 81 2.90 7.42 11.67
N ILE A 82 3.31 7.17 10.44
CA ILE A 82 4.54 6.44 10.10
C ILE A 82 5.76 7.36 10.10
N GLU A 83 5.55 8.65 9.84
CA GLU A 83 6.58 9.68 9.73
C GLU A 83 6.02 11.05 10.17
N ASP A 84 6.89 11.96 10.58
CA ASP A 84 6.49 13.30 11.00
C ASP A 84 5.77 14.03 9.86
N THR A 85 4.50 14.42 10.09
CA THR A 85 3.69 15.07 9.07
C THR A 85 2.79 16.16 9.65
N ILE A 86 2.56 17.19 8.84
CA ILE A 86 1.62 18.27 9.15
C ILE A 86 0.30 17.94 8.46
N LEU A 87 -0.71 17.66 9.26
CA LEU A 87 -2.07 17.41 8.80
C LEU A 87 -2.86 18.71 8.81
N LYS A 88 -3.62 18.96 7.74
CA LYS A 88 -4.59 20.05 7.64
C LYS A 88 -5.99 19.46 7.58
N CYS A 89 -6.89 19.94 8.42
CA CYS A 89 -8.29 19.53 8.37
C CYS A 89 -8.95 20.09 7.10
N LYS A 90 -9.66 19.27 6.32
CA LYS A 90 -10.42 19.72 5.15
C LYS A 90 -11.58 20.64 5.52
N ASN A 91 -12.18 20.46 6.69
CA ASN A 91 -13.40 21.16 7.09
C ASN A 91 -13.12 22.53 7.73
N CYS A 92 -12.16 22.63 8.65
CA CYS A 92 -11.84 23.89 9.36
C CYS A 92 -10.47 24.49 9.03
N ASN A 93 -9.68 23.86 8.14
CA ASN A 93 -8.32 24.27 7.79
C ASN A 93 -7.30 24.30 8.95
N ASN A 94 -7.66 23.82 10.14
CA ASN A 94 -6.74 23.73 11.27
C ASN A 94 -5.56 22.79 10.96
N LYS A 95 -4.36 23.17 11.40
CA LYS A 95 -3.13 22.40 11.21
C LYS A 95 -2.79 21.63 12.48
N LEU A 96 -2.34 20.40 12.33
CA LEU A 96 -1.89 19.54 13.41
C LEU A 96 -0.57 18.90 13.01
N GLU A 97 0.46 19.18 13.79
CA GLU A 97 1.74 18.50 13.66
C GLU A 97 1.67 17.20 14.46
N ILE A 98 1.85 16.07 13.77
CA ILE A 98 1.89 14.76 14.41
C ILE A 98 3.26 14.16 14.21
N LYS A 99 3.87 13.74 15.33
CA LYS A 99 5.15 13.04 15.31
C LYS A 99 4.97 11.55 15.03
N LYS A 100 6.01 10.91 14.55
CA LYS A 100 6.09 9.47 14.30
C LYS A 100 5.55 8.65 15.48
N GLU A 101 4.80 7.60 15.14
CA GLU A 101 4.12 6.65 16.04
C GLU A 101 2.98 7.21 16.90
N GLN A 102 2.68 8.51 16.82
CA GLN A 102 1.50 9.08 17.48
C GLN A 102 0.21 8.72 16.73
N THR A 103 -0.87 8.58 17.48
CA THR A 103 -2.20 8.32 16.93
C THR A 103 -2.81 9.60 16.41
N ILE A 104 -3.47 9.52 15.25
CA ILE A 104 -4.18 10.64 14.64
C ILE A 104 -5.41 10.95 15.50
N PRO A 105 -5.50 12.11 16.16
CA PRO A 105 -6.65 12.47 16.97
C PRO A 105 -7.75 13.08 16.10
N PHE A 106 -8.93 13.24 16.69
CA PHE A 106 -9.97 14.09 16.12
C PHE A 106 -9.50 15.55 16.08
N CYS A 107 -9.96 16.29 15.09
CA CYS A 107 -9.74 17.73 15.03
C CYS A 107 -10.53 18.41 16.14
N LYS A 108 -9.86 19.25 16.94
CA LYS A 108 -10.46 20.02 18.04
C LYS A 108 -11.72 20.82 17.65
N ASN A 109 -11.84 21.21 16.38
CA ASN A 109 -12.93 22.06 15.89
C ASN A 109 -14.01 21.29 15.14
N CYS A 110 -13.77 20.04 14.73
CA CYS A 110 -14.70 19.26 13.89
C CYS A 110 -15.13 17.93 14.52
N ASN A 111 -14.46 17.47 15.59
CA ASN A 111 -14.73 16.21 16.28
C ASN A 111 -14.98 15.07 15.30
N GLU A 112 -16.15 14.45 15.30
CA GLU A 112 -16.50 13.31 14.44
C GLU A 112 -16.48 13.62 12.94
N LYS A 113 -16.63 14.89 12.54
CA LYS A 113 -16.58 15.34 11.12
C LYS A 113 -15.14 15.56 10.62
N THR A 114 -14.14 15.03 11.32
CA THR A 114 -12.73 15.25 10.99
C THR A 114 -12.34 14.54 9.70
N GLN A 115 -11.75 15.30 8.78
CA GLN A 115 -11.10 14.78 7.58
C GLN A 115 -9.72 15.39 7.44
N TRP A 116 -8.67 14.61 7.67
CA TRP A 116 -7.30 15.08 7.53
C TRP A 116 -6.80 14.98 6.09
N LYS A 117 -5.92 15.90 5.71
CA LYS A 117 -5.11 15.84 4.48
C LYS A 117 -3.70 16.33 4.80
N ILE A 118 -2.71 15.92 4.01
CA ILE A 118 -1.36 16.50 4.10
C ILE A 118 -1.45 17.99 3.76
N SER A 119 -0.81 18.84 4.59
CA SER A 119 -0.72 20.29 4.36
C SER A 119 0.32 20.66 3.30
#